data_AF-E1ZWN1-F1
#
_entry.id   AF-E1ZWN1-F1
#
_cell.length_a   1.000
_cell.length_b   1.000
_cell.length_c   1.000
_cell.angle_alpha   90.00
_cell.angle_beta   90.00
_cell.angle_gamma   90.00
#
_symmetry.space_group_name_H-M   'P 1'
#
loop_
_entity.id
_entity.type
_entity.pdbx_description
1 polymer ?
#
loop_
_entity_poly.entity_id
_entity_poly.type
_entity_poly.pdbx_seq_one_letter_code
_entity_poly.pdbx_strand_id
1 'polypeptide(L)'
;ISIKEISCGHISFHSRYVQPARDKLSEYLIQILPQKTSPSLKWLNMLNESYEWCTFLNISYPAKYYTNNLLALGVCAKTVHFIPNDAMTIEIARYILNDSLKATVTNVELICINRVKICRVIYKLSHKSNLEIFLHGIGKLYNAGLQLQIANLYSEIKFPVSRNTLIISYLIRWDYSEDWYVYHYFGQRKLHIEEVIVTINLLDKEFIYIYMIGHVINRENLLPATGYLFLIWQMISWLKKQNYLDIPIVFENVNFLRSTVLSKQNPIDLTLMIQKG
;
A
#
# COMPACT_ATOMS: atom_id res chain seq x y z
N ILE A 1 29.76 -24.95 -16.15
CA ILE A 1 28.56 -25.13 -17.02
C ILE A 1 27.82 -26.34 -16.49
N SER A 2 26.68 -26.17 -15.84
CA SER A 2 25.81 -27.29 -15.42
C SER A 2 24.94 -27.68 -16.60
N ILE A 3 25.09 -28.91 -17.08
CA ILE A 3 24.26 -29.45 -18.18
C ILE A 3 23.15 -30.26 -17.52
N LYS A 4 21.90 -29.91 -17.83
CA LYS A 4 20.71 -30.62 -17.35
C LYS A 4 20.00 -31.25 -18.54
N GLU A 5 19.90 -32.56 -18.54
CA GLU A 5 19.14 -33.29 -19.55
C GLU A 5 17.64 -33.13 -19.33
N ILE A 6 16.88 -32.95 -20.41
CA ILE A 6 15.43 -32.83 -20.41
C ILE A 6 14.85 -34.10 -21.02
N SER A 7 14.01 -34.81 -20.27
CA SER A 7 13.33 -36.00 -20.78
C SER A 7 12.35 -35.62 -21.90
N CYS A 8 12.62 -36.12 -23.11
CA CYS A 8 11.85 -35.84 -24.32
C CYS A 8 11.35 -37.13 -25.01
N GLY A 9 11.32 -38.27 -24.30
CA GLY A 9 10.86 -39.55 -24.84
C GLY A 9 11.66 -40.04 -26.05
N HIS A 10 12.94 -39.68 -26.13
CA HIS A 10 13.85 -39.96 -27.26
C HIS A 10 13.47 -39.29 -28.59
N ILE A 11 12.62 -38.26 -28.55
CA ILE A 11 12.25 -37.47 -29.72
C ILE A 11 12.92 -36.10 -29.64
N SER A 12 13.69 -35.75 -30.66
CA SER A 12 14.33 -34.45 -30.78
C SER A 12 13.36 -33.41 -31.35
N PHE A 13 12.51 -32.86 -30.50
CA PHE A 13 11.62 -31.75 -30.86
C PHE A 13 12.41 -30.52 -31.34
N HIS A 14 11.78 -29.67 -32.18
CA HIS A 14 12.39 -28.49 -32.79
C HIS A 14 13.64 -28.80 -33.64
N SER A 15 13.70 -30.00 -34.21
CA SER A 15 14.78 -30.43 -35.10
C SER A 15 14.24 -30.88 -36.45
N ARG A 16 15.15 -31.00 -37.43
CA ARG A 16 14.84 -31.57 -38.75
C ARG A 16 14.24 -32.99 -38.68
N TYR A 17 14.47 -33.73 -37.60
CA TYR A 17 13.99 -35.10 -37.43
C TYR A 17 12.46 -35.20 -37.30
N VAL A 18 11.78 -34.10 -36.93
CA VAL A 18 10.31 -34.05 -36.79
C VAL A 18 9.62 -33.58 -38.09
N GLN A 19 10.39 -33.12 -39.08
CA GLN A 19 9.84 -32.61 -40.34
C GLN A 19 8.94 -33.61 -41.11
N PRO A 20 9.26 -34.92 -41.19
CA PRO A 20 8.38 -35.89 -41.87
C PRO A 20 7.01 -36.06 -41.19
N ALA A 21 6.90 -35.77 -39.90
CA ALA A 21 5.65 -35.84 -39.16
C ALA A 21 4.77 -34.59 -39.36
N ARG A 22 5.34 -33.50 -39.89
CA ARG A 22 4.68 -32.20 -40.04
C ARG A 22 3.46 -32.25 -40.94
N ASP A 23 3.60 -32.87 -42.12
CA ASP A 23 2.57 -32.81 -43.15
C ASP A 23 1.32 -33.58 -42.72
N LYS A 24 1.51 -34.80 -42.20
CA LYS A 24 0.43 -35.60 -41.59
C LYS A 24 -0.22 -34.88 -40.40
N LEU A 25 0.58 -34.27 -39.53
CA LEU A 25 0.06 -33.52 -38.38
C LEU A 25 -0.73 -32.28 -38.82
N SER A 26 -0.30 -31.59 -39.87
CA SER A 26 -1.03 -30.46 -40.46
C SER A 26 -2.39 -30.91 -41.01
N GLU A 27 -2.43 -32.02 -41.74
CA GLU A 27 -3.68 -32.58 -42.28
C GLU A 27 -4.68 -32.89 -41.16
N TYR A 28 -4.23 -33.59 -40.11
CA TYR A 28 -5.08 -33.92 -38.96
C TYR A 28 -5.53 -32.67 -38.19
N LEU A 29 -4.64 -31.70 -37.97
CA LEU A 29 -4.99 -30.48 -37.26
C LEU A 29 -5.96 -29.59 -38.05
N ILE A 30 -5.89 -29.57 -39.38
CA ILE A 30 -6.87 -28.84 -40.20
C ILE A 30 -8.27 -29.47 -40.05
N GLN A 31 -8.34 -30.81 -39.93
CA GLN A 31 -9.60 -31.51 -39.72
C GLN A 31 -10.16 -31.28 -38.30
N ILE A 32 -9.31 -31.33 -37.27
CA ILE A 32 -9.72 -31.18 -35.86
C ILE A 32 -10.02 -29.72 -35.52
N LEU A 33 -9.25 -28.78 -36.07
CA LEU A 33 -9.32 -27.35 -35.80
C LEU A 33 -9.61 -26.58 -37.10
N PRO A 34 -10.82 -26.66 -37.68
CA PRO A 34 -11.15 -25.97 -38.93
C PRO A 34 -11.33 -24.45 -38.77
N GLN A 35 -11.30 -23.94 -37.53
CA GLN A 35 -11.63 -22.54 -37.21
C GLN A 35 -10.59 -21.56 -37.76
N LYS A 36 -11.08 -20.46 -38.34
CA LYS A 36 -10.27 -19.32 -38.80
C LYS A 36 -10.22 -18.22 -37.73
N THR A 37 -9.74 -18.55 -36.53
CA THR A 37 -9.58 -17.59 -35.43
C THR A 37 -8.17 -17.03 -35.39
N SER A 38 -8.05 -15.71 -35.27
CA SER A 38 -6.78 -15.02 -35.04
C SER A 38 -6.57 -14.80 -33.53
N PRO A 39 -5.31 -14.81 -33.05
CA PRO A 39 -5.02 -14.53 -31.67
C PRO A 39 -5.20 -13.04 -31.39
N SER A 40 -5.53 -12.70 -30.15
CA SER A 40 -5.51 -11.30 -29.72
C SER A 40 -4.08 -10.74 -29.71
N LEU A 41 -3.94 -9.42 -29.81
CA LEU A 41 -2.64 -8.72 -29.69
C LEU A 41 -1.92 -8.98 -28.35
N LYS A 42 -2.63 -9.49 -27.32
CA LYS A 42 -2.04 -9.87 -26.03
C LYS A 42 -1.23 -11.17 -26.09
N TRP A 43 -1.44 -12.00 -27.12
CA TRP A 43 -0.72 -13.25 -27.30
C TRP A 43 0.52 -13.01 -28.16
N LEU A 44 1.69 -12.95 -27.51
CA LEU A 44 2.96 -12.77 -28.20
C LEU A 44 3.40 -14.10 -28.83
N ASN A 45 3.39 -14.15 -30.16
CA ASN A 45 3.77 -15.32 -30.95
C ASN A 45 4.96 -14.99 -31.85
N MET A 46 6.19 -15.39 -31.50
CA MET A 46 7.37 -15.07 -32.31
C MET A 46 7.84 -16.24 -33.20
N LEU A 47 6.93 -16.97 -33.83
CA LEU A 47 7.28 -18.07 -34.73
C LEU A 47 7.90 -17.63 -36.06
N ASN A 48 7.77 -16.37 -36.46
CA ASN A 48 8.40 -15.79 -37.65
C ASN A 48 9.04 -14.43 -37.30
N GLU A 49 10.20 -14.12 -37.88
CA GLU A 49 10.91 -12.84 -37.71
C GLU A 49 10.21 -11.67 -38.41
N SER A 50 9.32 -11.94 -39.37
CA SER A 50 8.45 -10.96 -40.00
C SER A 50 7.05 -11.03 -39.38
N TYR A 51 6.56 -9.88 -38.91
CA TYR A 51 5.20 -9.64 -38.39
C TYR A 51 4.10 -9.79 -39.47
N GLU A 52 4.25 -10.72 -40.41
CA GLU A 52 3.31 -10.97 -41.51
C GLU A 52 2.28 -12.03 -41.09
N TRP A 53 1.41 -11.69 -40.15
CA TRP A 53 0.37 -12.62 -39.67
C TRP A 53 -0.95 -12.51 -40.46
N CYS A 54 -1.10 -11.47 -41.28
CA CYS A 54 -2.40 -11.07 -41.82
C CYS A 54 -2.70 -11.49 -43.27
N THR A 55 -1.81 -12.20 -43.97
CA THR A 55 -1.96 -12.39 -45.44
C THR A 55 -2.48 -13.76 -45.89
N PHE A 56 -2.76 -14.73 -45.02
CA PHE A 56 -3.27 -16.05 -45.44
C PHE A 56 -4.75 -16.26 -45.10
N LEU A 57 -5.63 -15.68 -45.92
CA LEU A 57 -7.10 -15.69 -45.75
C LEU A 57 -7.80 -17.07 -45.88
N ASN A 58 -7.08 -18.13 -46.29
CA ASN A 58 -7.71 -19.39 -46.71
C ASN A 58 -7.42 -20.64 -45.86
N ILE A 59 -6.60 -20.58 -44.80
CA ILE A 59 -6.22 -21.77 -44.01
C ILE A 59 -6.53 -21.55 -42.52
N SER A 60 -6.88 -22.63 -41.79
CA SER A 60 -7.00 -22.62 -40.33
C SER A 60 -5.71 -22.11 -39.67
N TYR A 61 -5.81 -20.96 -38.99
CA TYR A 61 -4.69 -20.35 -38.28
C TYR A 61 -4.17 -21.23 -37.12
N PRO A 62 -5.03 -21.79 -36.23
CA PRO A 62 -4.58 -22.64 -35.13
C PRO A 62 -3.83 -23.89 -35.61
N ALA A 63 -4.31 -24.55 -36.66
CA ALA A 63 -3.66 -25.73 -37.21
C ALA A 63 -2.22 -25.42 -37.65
N LYS A 64 -2.06 -24.37 -38.48
CA LYS A 64 -0.74 -23.92 -38.95
C LYS A 64 0.16 -23.47 -37.81
N TYR A 65 -0.39 -22.79 -36.80
CA TYR A 65 0.32 -22.35 -35.60
C TYR A 65 0.93 -23.53 -34.82
N TYR A 66 0.13 -24.54 -34.48
CA TYR A 66 0.62 -25.71 -33.73
C TYR A 66 1.60 -26.56 -34.55
N THR A 67 1.36 -26.71 -35.87
CA THR A 67 2.30 -27.39 -36.77
C THR A 67 3.66 -26.68 -36.82
N ASN A 68 3.67 -25.35 -36.88
CA ASN A 68 4.90 -24.58 -36.93
C ASN A 68 5.64 -24.55 -35.58
N ASN A 69 4.92 -24.56 -34.46
CA ASN A 69 5.53 -24.63 -33.11
C ASN A 69 6.43 -25.86 -32.92
N LEU A 70 6.12 -27.00 -33.55
CA LEU A 70 6.94 -28.21 -33.44
C LEU A 70 8.34 -28.09 -34.06
N LEU A 71 8.51 -27.17 -35.00
CA LEU A 71 9.75 -27.00 -35.77
C LEU A 71 10.50 -25.72 -35.41
N ALA A 72 9.80 -24.69 -34.92
CA ALA A 72 10.42 -23.42 -34.59
C ALA A 72 11.27 -23.52 -33.32
N LEU A 73 12.55 -23.16 -33.42
CA LEU A 73 13.49 -23.14 -32.31
C LEU A 73 13.35 -21.86 -31.47
N GLY A 74 13.39 -22.01 -30.14
CA GLY A 74 13.99 -20.99 -29.25
C GLY A 74 13.32 -19.62 -29.18
N VAL A 75 11.99 -19.56 -29.18
CA VAL A 75 11.24 -18.29 -29.11
C VAL A 75 11.24 -17.65 -27.72
N CYS A 76 11.38 -18.44 -26.65
CA CYS A 76 11.20 -17.98 -25.27
C CYS A 76 12.17 -16.84 -24.87
N ALA A 77 13.46 -16.96 -25.18
CA ALA A 77 14.46 -15.95 -24.80
C ALA A 77 14.21 -14.59 -25.49
N LYS A 78 13.79 -14.60 -26.76
CA LYS A 78 13.46 -13.38 -27.52
C LYS A 78 12.21 -12.69 -26.95
N THR A 79 11.24 -13.46 -26.44
CA THR A 79 9.99 -12.91 -25.88
C THR A 79 10.15 -12.21 -24.53
N VAL A 80 11.15 -12.59 -23.73
CA VAL A 80 11.37 -11.97 -22.40
C VAL A 80 11.66 -10.48 -22.50
N HIS A 81 12.26 -10.01 -23.60
CA HIS A 81 12.54 -8.58 -23.81
C HIS A 81 11.30 -7.71 -23.96
N PHE A 82 10.15 -8.29 -24.32
CA PHE A 82 8.89 -7.55 -24.42
C PHE A 82 8.15 -7.43 -23.08
N ILE A 83 8.64 -8.10 -22.03
CA ILE A 83 8.05 -8.05 -20.70
C ILE A 83 8.54 -6.76 -20.00
N PRO A 84 7.64 -5.88 -19.54
CA PRO A 84 8.01 -4.68 -18.79
C PRO A 84 8.78 -5.01 -17.50
N ASN A 85 9.65 -4.11 -17.04
CA ASN A 85 10.48 -4.33 -15.84
C ASN A 85 9.65 -4.53 -14.56
N ASP A 86 8.50 -3.86 -14.44
CA ASP A 86 7.61 -3.94 -13.29
C ASP A 86 6.48 -4.96 -13.49
N ALA A 87 6.58 -5.81 -14.52
CA ALA A 87 5.58 -6.82 -14.78
C ALA A 87 5.79 -8.05 -13.89
N MET A 88 4.67 -8.55 -13.36
CA MET A 88 4.63 -9.84 -12.68
C MET A 88 4.37 -10.94 -13.69
N THR A 89 5.16 -12.01 -13.67
CA THR A 89 4.93 -13.18 -14.52
C THR A 89 4.49 -14.38 -13.72
N ILE A 90 3.53 -15.11 -14.28
CA ILE A 90 3.00 -16.33 -13.69
C ILE A 90 3.37 -17.47 -14.62
N GLU A 91 4.13 -18.43 -14.10
CA GLU A 91 4.47 -19.64 -14.86
C GLU A 91 3.38 -20.69 -14.64
N ILE A 92 2.67 -21.02 -15.71
CA ILE A 92 1.63 -22.05 -15.73
C ILE A 92 2.25 -23.31 -16.33
N ALA A 93 2.95 -24.07 -15.50
CA ALA A 93 3.64 -25.27 -15.94
C ALA A 93 3.69 -26.34 -14.84
N ARG A 94 4.01 -27.56 -15.26
CA ARG A 94 4.17 -28.70 -14.36
C ARG A 94 5.62 -28.88 -13.88
N TYR A 95 6.60 -28.35 -14.60
CA TYR A 95 8.01 -28.34 -14.26
C TYR A 95 8.60 -26.96 -14.57
N ILE A 96 9.46 -26.46 -13.69
CA ILE A 96 10.04 -25.11 -13.79
C ILE A 96 11.23 -25.11 -14.76
N LEU A 97 11.24 -24.17 -15.71
CA LEU A 97 12.43 -23.80 -16.50
C LEU A 97 13.30 -22.82 -15.71
N ASN A 98 13.84 -23.30 -14.59
CA ASN A 98 14.39 -22.50 -13.48
C ASN A 98 15.60 -21.59 -13.80
N ASP A 99 16.15 -21.65 -15.02
CA ASP A 99 17.41 -20.97 -15.37
C ASP A 99 17.27 -19.90 -16.49
N SER A 100 16.06 -19.61 -16.99
CA SER A 100 15.90 -18.76 -18.20
C SER A 100 15.29 -17.37 -17.98
N LEU A 101 14.64 -17.11 -16.84
CA LEU A 101 13.99 -15.83 -16.56
C LEU A 101 14.84 -15.02 -15.56
N LYS A 102 15.03 -13.71 -15.86
CA LYS A 102 15.83 -12.81 -15.03
C LYS A 102 15.29 -12.73 -13.59
N ALA A 103 16.20 -12.63 -12.63
CA ALA A 103 15.94 -12.57 -11.19
C ALA A 103 15.04 -11.40 -10.71
N THR A 104 14.71 -10.45 -11.59
CA THR A 104 13.84 -9.29 -11.30
C THR A 104 12.35 -9.60 -11.39
N VAL A 105 11.97 -10.80 -11.80
CA VAL A 105 10.58 -11.16 -12.01
C VAL A 105 10.06 -11.98 -10.82
N THR A 106 9.00 -11.51 -10.18
CA THR A 106 8.29 -12.23 -9.11
C THR A 106 7.63 -13.48 -9.69
N ASN A 107 8.37 -14.59 -9.69
CA ASN A 107 7.85 -15.89 -10.12
C ASN A 107 6.86 -16.41 -9.07
N VAL A 108 5.59 -16.47 -9.47
CA VAL A 108 4.59 -17.21 -8.73
C VAL A 108 4.36 -18.56 -9.40
N GLU A 109 4.74 -19.62 -8.69
CA GLU A 109 4.54 -21.01 -9.09
C GLU A 109 3.06 -21.42 -8.92
N LEU A 110 2.41 -21.87 -9.99
CA LEU A 110 1.11 -22.54 -9.96
C LEU A 110 1.23 -23.91 -10.63
N ILE A 111 1.50 -24.96 -9.85
CA ILE A 111 1.75 -26.32 -10.37
C ILE A 111 0.45 -27.14 -10.42
N CYS A 112 0.07 -27.60 -11.62
CA CYS A 112 -0.98 -28.61 -11.82
C CYS A 112 -0.39 -30.01 -12.17
N ILE A 113 -0.39 -30.88 -11.15
CA ILE A 113 -0.55 -32.35 -11.08
C ILE A 113 0.12 -33.30 -12.13
N ASN A 114 1.02 -34.16 -11.62
CA ASN A 114 0.97 -35.66 -11.55
C ASN A 114 2.25 -36.45 -11.92
N ARG A 115 3.09 -36.70 -10.91
CA ARG A 115 4.18 -37.69 -10.81
C ARG A 115 5.61 -37.16 -10.97
N VAL A 116 6.30 -37.24 -9.82
CA VAL A 116 7.70 -37.62 -9.56
C VAL A 116 8.82 -36.68 -10.05
N LYS A 117 9.51 -36.09 -9.04
CA LYS A 117 10.94 -35.68 -8.90
C LYS A 117 11.55 -34.82 -10.04
N ILE A 118 12.28 -33.70 -9.86
CA ILE A 118 13.04 -33.04 -8.76
C ILE A 118 13.44 -31.63 -9.33
N CYS A 119 13.41 -30.51 -8.59
CA CYS A 119 14.52 -29.77 -7.93
C CYS A 119 13.89 -28.44 -7.44
N ARG A 120 13.79 -28.07 -6.16
CA ARG A 120 14.80 -27.80 -5.10
C ARG A 120 15.63 -26.54 -5.34
N VAL A 121 15.10 -25.38 -4.92
CA VAL A 121 15.86 -24.28 -4.31
C VAL A 121 15.10 -23.81 -3.07
N ILE A 122 15.64 -24.20 -1.90
CA ILE A 122 15.74 -23.45 -0.63
C ILE A 122 14.40 -22.82 -0.16
N TYR A 123 13.55 -23.48 0.63
CA TYR A 123 13.77 -23.91 2.02
C TYR A 123 13.00 -25.22 2.31
N LYS A 124 13.70 -26.22 2.85
CA LYS A 124 13.25 -27.11 3.94
C LYS A 124 11.73 -27.31 4.11
N LEU A 125 11.04 -28.01 3.22
CA LEU A 125 9.65 -28.44 3.44
C LEU A 125 9.42 -29.89 3.02
N SER A 126 9.37 -30.74 4.04
CA SER A 126 8.72 -32.04 4.10
C SER A 126 7.39 -32.07 3.35
N HIS A 127 7.12 -33.12 2.56
CA HIS A 127 5.76 -33.63 2.26
C HIS A 127 4.61 -32.60 2.13
N LYS A 128 4.74 -31.54 1.34
CA LYS A 128 3.62 -30.59 1.12
C LYS A 128 2.78 -30.98 -0.09
N SER A 129 1.48 -30.83 0.03
CA SER A 129 0.52 -31.12 -1.04
C SER A 129 0.62 -30.08 -2.18
N ASN A 130 0.28 -30.46 -3.41
CA ASN A 130 0.23 -29.52 -4.55
C ASN A 130 -0.74 -28.34 -4.29
N LEU A 131 -1.80 -28.59 -3.50
CA LEU A 131 -2.75 -27.58 -3.08
C LEU A 131 -2.09 -26.50 -2.23
N GLU A 132 -1.20 -26.87 -1.31
CA GLU A 132 -0.46 -25.89 -0.51
C GLU A 132 0.45 -25.02 -1.37
N ILE A 133 1.11 -25.59 -2.38
CA ILE A 133 1.98 -24.83 -3.29
C ILE A 133 1.15 -23.82 -4.09
N PHE A 134 0.01 -24.26 -4.63
CA PHE A 134 -0.90 -23.40 -5.39
C PHE A 134 -1.47 -22.26 -4.53
N LEU A 135 -1.99 -22.56 -3.33
CA LEU A 135 -2.53 -21.55 -2.42
C LEU A 135 -1.43 -20.60 -1.91
N HIS A 136 -0.22 -21.10 -1.71
CA HIS A 136 0.93 -20.25 -1.39
C HIS A 136 1.28 -19.29 -2.54
N GLY A 137 1.20 -19.77 -3.79
CA GLY A 137 1.35 -18.94 -4.97
C GLY A 137 0.31 -17.81 -5.02
N ILE A 138 -0.96 -18.12 -4.79
CA ILE A 138 -2.04 -17.11 -4.69
C ILE A 138 -1.72 -16.07 -3.61
N GLY A 139 -1.23 -16.49 -2.45
CA GLY A 139 -0.81 -15.57 -1.39
C GLY A 139 0.32 -14.62 -1.82
N LYS A 140 1.28 -15.10 -2.61
CA LYS A 140 2.33 -14.24 -3.18
C LYS A 140 1.76 -13.20 -4.15
N LEU A 141 0.83 -13.60 -5.01
CA LEU A 141 0.15 -12.68 -5.95
C LEU A 141 -0.58 -11.56 -5.19
N TYR A 142 -1.30 -11.93 -4.12
CA TYR A 142 -2.01 -10.98 -3.27
C TYR A 142 -1.06 -9.98 -2.59
N ASN A 143 0.03 -10.47 -1.98
CA ASN A 143 1.02 -9.61 -1.33
C ASN A 143 1.73 -8.67 -2.30
N ALA A 144 1.81 -9.04 -3.57
CA ALA A 144 2.36 -8.18 -4.62
C ALA A 144 1.31 -7.22 -5.23
N GLY A 145 0.12 -7.13 -4.65
CA GLY A 145 -0.90 -6.12 -4.96
C GLY A 145 -2.00 -6.57 -5.91
N LEU A 146 -2.07 -7.85 -6.29
CA LEU A 146 -3.13 -8.36 -7.16
C LEU A 146 -4.40 -8.71 -6.37
N GLN A 147 -5.55 -8.25 -6.87
CA GLN A 147 -6.87 -8.49 -6.27
C GLN A 147 -7.54 -9.71 -6.91
N LEU A 148 -7.16 -10.92 -6.48
CA LEU A 148 -7.70 -12.17 -7.02
C LEU A 148 -9.11 -12.48 -6.47
N GLN A 149 -10.00 -12.99 -7.32
CA GLN A 149 -11.34 -13.47 -6.91
C GLN A 149 -11.27 -14.90 -6.37
N ILE A 150 -10.64 -15.08 -5.21
CA ILE A 150 -10.39 -16.38 -4.57
C ILE A 150 -11.70 -17.14 -4.28
N ALA A 151 -12.81 -16.42 -4.07
CA ALA A 151 -14.13 -17.01 -3.84
C ALA A 151 -14.57 -18.00 -4.95
N ASN A 152 -14.13 -17.77 -6.20
CA ASN A 152 -14.48 -18.63 -7.34
C ASN A 152 -13.83 -20.02 -7.30
N LEU A 153 -12.83 -20.23 -6.41
CA LEU A 153 -12.21 -21.54 -6.20
C LEU A 153 -13.07 -22.47 -5.33
N TYR A 154 -14.05 -21.91 -4.62
CA TYR A 154 -14.92 -22.63 -3.72
C TYR A 154 -16.36 -22.61 -4.24
N SER A 155 -17.18 -23.51 -3.72
CA SER A 155 -18.62 -23.48 -3.98
C SER A 155 -19.22 -22.16 -3.53
N GLU A 156 -20.28 -21.73 -4.23
CA GLU A 156 -21.00 -20.52 -3.90
C GLU A 156 -21.51 -20.53 -2.45
N ILE A 157 -21.28 -19.41 -1.75
CA ILE A 157 -21.68 -19.23 -0.35
C ILE A 157 -23.10 -18.68 -0.33
N LYS A 158 -23.97 -19.29 0.48
CA LYS A 158 -25.35 -18.81 0.69
C LYS A 158 -25.36 -17.73 1.77
N PHE A 159 -25.97 -16.59 1.44
CA PHE A 159 -26.23 -15.50 2.38
C PHE A 159 -27.70 -15.49 2.82
N PRO A 160 -28.02 -15.01 4.03
CA PRO A 160 -27.12 -14.42 5.04
C PRO A 160 -26.24 -15.45 5.76
N VAL A 161 -25.16 -14.97 6.39
CA VAL A 161 -24.27 -15.81 7.20
C VAL A 161 -24.96 -16.32 8.48
N SER A 162 -24.42 -17.37 9.09
CA SER A 162 -24.99 -17.97 10.29
C SER A 162 -24.86 -17.05 11.52
N ARG A 163 -25.77 -17.20 12.49
CA ARG A 163 -25.90 -16.33 13.69
C ARG A 163 -24.64 -16.23 14.56
N ASN A 164 -23.74 -17.21 14.48
CA ASN A 164 -22.51 -17.26 15.29
C ASN A 164 -21.24 -16.94 14.47
N THR A 165 -21.40 -16.35 13.28
CA THR A 165 -20.25 -15.88 12.49
C THR A 165 -19.58 -14.73 13.24
N LEU A 166 -18.28 -14.84 13.46
CA LEU A 166 -17.50 -13.83 14.19
C LEU A 166 -17.54 -12.46 13.49
N ILE A 167 -17.56 -11.41 14.30
CA ILE A 167 -17.54 -10.02 13.82
C ILE A 167 -16.13 -9.70 13.30
N ILE A 168 -16.01 -8.94 12.20
CA ILE A 168 -14.70 -8.60 11.60
C ILE A 168 -14.11 -7.30 12.18
N SER A 169 -14.95 -6.41 12.71
CA SER A 169 -14.55 -5.04 13.08
C SER A 169 -13.37 -4.95 14.06
N TYR A 170 -13.26 -5.88 15.02
CA TYR A 170 -12.18 -5.88 16.01
C TYR A 170 -10.82 -6.35 15.46
N LEU A 171 -10.80 -6.99 14.27
CA LEU A 171 -9.57 -7.44 13.62
C LEU A 171 -8.93 -6.34 12.76
N ILE A 172 -9.72 -5.33 12.37
CA ILE A 172 -9.23 -4.19 11.58
C ILE A 172 -8.57 -3.20 12.52
N ARG A 173 -7.29 -2.92 12.28
CA ARG A 173 -6.50 -1.95 13.04
C ARG A 173 -6.07 -0.82 12.13
N TRP A 174 -6.03 0.37 12.70
CA TRP A 174 -5.53 1.58 12.04
C TRP A 174 -4.26 2.03 12.74
N ASP A 175 -3.46 2.81 12.04
CA ASP A 175 -2.34 3.52 12.64
C ASP A 175 -2.87 4.74 13.40
N TYR A 176 -2.76 4.71 14.73
CA TYR A 176 -3.16 5.79 15.63
C TYR A 176 -1.95 6.53 16.20
N SER A 177 -0.84 6.58 15.45
CA SER A 177 0.37 7.30 15.87
C SER A 177 0.19 8.82 15.93
N GLU A 178 -0.76 9.37 15.19
CA GLU A 178 -1.06 10.80 15.17
C GLU A 178 -2.35 11.13 15.92
N ASP A 179 -2.24 12.07 16.86
CA ASP A 179 -3.38 12.63 17.58
C ASP A 179 -4.00 13.79 16.80
N TRP A 180 -5.32 13.83 16.80
CA TRP A 180 -6.10 14.92 16.22
C TRP A 180 -6.54 15.87 17.31
N TYR A 181 -6.64 17.16 16.98
CA TYR A 181 -7.14 18.15 17.93
C TYR A 181 -8.57 17.81 18.31
N VAL A 182 -8.79 17.54 19.61
CA VAL A 182 -10.10 17.40 20.20
C VAL A 182 -10.34 18.62 21.07
N TYR A 183 -11.44 19.32 20.82
CA TYR A 183 -11.83 20.47 21.62
C TYR A 183 -12.09 20.04 23.07
N HIS A 184 -11.27 20.53 24.00
CA HIS A 184 -11.44 20.30 25.42
C HIS A 184 -12.25 21.45 26.03
N TYR A 185 -13.47 21.16 26.47
CA TYR A 185 -14.24 22.12 27.27
C TYR A 185 -13.64 22.17 28.68
N PHE A 186 -12.74 23.12 28.92
CA PHE A 186 -12.37 23.48 30.29
C PHE A 186 -13.57 24.18 30.92
N GLY A 187 -14.37 23.43 31.70
CA GLY A 187 -15.35 24.03 32.59
C GLY A 187 -14.65 25.12 33.42
N GLN A 188 -15.21 26.34 33.40
CA GLN A 188 -14.68 27.53 34.06
C GLN A 188 -13.93 27.15 35.35
N ARG A 189 -12.61 27.45 35.41
CA ARG A 189 -11.77 27.17 36.59
C ARG A 189 -12.48 27.73 37.82
N LYS A 190 -13.00 26.84 38.68
CA LYS A 190 -13.55 27.23 39.99
C LYS A 190 -12.38 27.64 40.86
N LEU A 191 -12.06 28.93 40.83
CA LEU A 191 -11.09 29.51 41.75
C LEU A 191 -11.78 29.77 43.08
N HIS A 192 -11.28 29.14 44.13
CA HIS A 192 -11.66 29.42 45.52
C HIS A 192 -10.74 30.47 46.16
N ILE A 193 -9.73 30.95 45.44
CA ILE A 193 -8.56 31.65 45.99
C ILE A 193 -8.49 33.04 45.35
N GLU A 194 -8.22 34.05 46.18
CA GLU A 194 -7.97 35.45 45.80
C GLU A 194 -6.61 35.65 45.10
N GLU A 195 -5.93 34.56 44.77
CA GLU A 195 -4.64 34.47 44.11
C GLU A 195 -4.69 33.38 43.02
N VAL A 196 -4.12 33.67 41.85
CA VAL A 196 -4.06 32.76 40.70
C VAL A 196 -2.70 32.88 40.04
N ILE A 197 -2.08 31.73 39.76
CA ILE A 197 -0.87 31.68 38.93
C ILE A 197 -1.27 31.45 37.48
N VAL A 198 -0.83 32.35 36.60
CA VAL A 198 -0.99 32.22 35.15
C VAL A 198 0.39 32.00 34.54
N THR A 199 0.57 30.83 33.94
CA THR A 199 1.78 30.48 33.18
C THR A 199 1.63 30.94 31.74
N ILE A 200 2.50 31.84 31.30
CA ILE A 200 2.60 32.29 29.92
C ILE A 200 3.68 31.47 29.23
N ASN A 201 3.26 30.62 28.29
CA ASN A 201 4.15 29.81 27.46
C ASN A 201 3.96 30.15 25.98
N LEU A 202 5.01 30.64 25.33
CA LEU A 202 4.97 31.02 23.91
C LEU A 202 5.13 29.83 22.95
N LEU A 203 5.52 28.66 23.46
CA LEU A 203 5.61 27.40 22.71
C LEU A 203 4.41 26.49 22.95
N ASP A 204 3.39 26.98 23.65
CA ASP A 204 2.21 26.19 23.92
C ASP A 204 1.53 25.75 22.62
N LYS A 205 1.17 24.48 22.53
CA LYS A 205 0.52 23.87 21.35
C LYS A 205 -0.85 24.48 21.08
N GLU A 206 -1.49 25.03 22.11
CA GLU A 206 -2.77 25.72 21.99
C GLU A 206 -2.64 27.17 21.54
N PHE A 207 -1.41 27.69 21.40
CA PHE A 207 -1.09 29.03 20.90
C PHE A 207 -1.81 30.20 21.60
N ILE A 208 -2.29 29.98 22.83
CA ILE A 208 -3.13 30.94 23.57
C ILE A 208 -2.48 32.33 23.67
N TYR A 209 -1.17 32.38 23.94
CA TYR A 209 -0.43 33.63 24.14
C TYR A 209 0.45 34.01 22.95
N ILE A 210 0.31 33.34 21.79
CA ILE A 210 1.18 33.57 20.63
C ILE A 210 1.10 35.01 20.12
N TYR A 211 -0.04 35.68 20.31
CA TYR A 211 -0.24 37.07 19.92
C TYR A 211 0.69 38.04 20.67
N MET A 212 1.23 37.66 21.82
CA MET A 212 2.16 38.48 22.60
C MET A 212 3.58 38.50 22.02
N ILE A 213 3.91 37.60 21.06
CA ILE A 213 5.25 37.53 20.43
C ILE A 213 5.60 38.82 19.67
N GLY A 214 4.61 39.54 19.17
CA GLY A 214 4.83 40.74 18.35
C GLY A 214 5.24 42.00 19.12
N HIS A 215 5.16 42.00 20.45
CA HIS A 215 5.40 43.20 21.25
C HIS A 215 6.88 43.37 21.61
N VAL A 216 7.67 43.75 20.60
CA VAL A 216 9.12 43.91 20.72
C VAL A 216 9.48 45.39 20.88
N ILE A 217 10.16 45.72 21.99
CA ILE A 217 10.68 47.06 22.28
C ILE A 217 12.17 46.91 22.58
N ASN A 218 13.01 47.76 21.96
CA ASN A 218 14.46 47.71 22.13
C ASN A 218 15.09 46.32 21.87
N ARG A 219 14.51 45.57 20.92
CA ARG A 219 14.89 44.18 20.54
C ARG A 219 14.59 43.11 21.60
N GLU A 220 13.90 43.46 22.68
CA GLU A 220 13.39 42.52 23.67
C GLU A 220 11.88 42.34 23.50
N ASN A 221 11.41 41.09 23.59
CA ASN A 221 9.99 40.82 23.62
C ASN A 221 9.49 41.09 25.04
N LEU A 222 8.69 42.13 25.23
CA LEU A 222 8.19 42.51 26.55
C LEU A 222 6.71 42.15 26.65
N LEU A 223 6.25 41.71 27.81
CA LEU A 223 4.82 41.60 28.07
C LEU A 223 4.19 43.00 27.92
N PRO A 224 3.18 43.18 27.05
CA PRO A 224 2.50 44.47 26.93
C PRO A 224 1.88 44.91 28.25
N ALA A 225 1.90 46.21 28.53
CA ALA A 225 1.20 46.78 29.70
C ALA A 225 -0.30 46.42 29.71
N THR A 226 -0.91 46.42 28.53
CA THR A 226 -2.30 45.99 28.30
C THR A 226 -2.53 44.51 28.59
N GLY A 227 -1.49 43.67 28.48
CA GLY A 227 -1.55 42.26 28.82
C GLY A 227 -1.82 42.04 30.31
N TYR A 228 -1.19 42.81 31.20
CA TYR A 228 -1.47 42.74 32.63
C TYR A 228 -2.93 43.10 32.96
N LEU A 229 -3.45 44.17 32.34
CA LEU A 229 -4.85 44.59 32.52
C LEU A 229 -5.81 43.49 32.09
N PHE A 230 -5.54 42.86 30.93
CA PHE A 230 -6.36 41.78 30.41
C PHE A 230 -6.34 40.55 31.30
N LEU A 231 -5.18 40.17 31.85
CA LEU A 231 -5.06 39.05 32.79
C LEU A 231 -5.85 39.29 34.08
N ILE A 232 -5.83 40.51 34.63
CA ILE A 232 -6.63 40.89 35.80
C ILE A 232 -8.13 40.87 35.46
N TRP A 233 -8.53 41.34 34.29
CA TRP A 233 -9.91 41.28 33.85
C TRP A 233 -10.40 39.84 33.70
N GLN A 234 -9.58 38.95 33.12
CA GLN A 234 -9.86 37.52 33.08
C GLN A 234 -9.99 36.91 34.48
N MET A 235 -9.10 37.27 35.42
CA MET A 235 -9.18 36.79 36.81
C MET A 235 -10.51 37.18 37.45
N ILE A 236 -10.96 38.43 37.28
CA ILE A 236 -12.27 38.89 37.75
C ILE A 236 -13.41 38.08 37.11
N SER A 237 -13.27 37.75 35.82
CA SER A 237 -14.25 36.92 35.12
C SER A 237 -14.37 35.51 35.69
N TRP A 238 -13.25 34.89 36.03
CA TRP A 238 -13.23 33.59 36.68
C TRP A 238 -13.85 33.64 38.08
N LEU A 239 -13.56 34.68 38.86
CA LEU A 239 -14.15 34.87 40.19
C LEU A 239 -15.66 35.10 40.12
N LYS A 240 -16.15 35.86 39.13
CA LYS A 240 -17.57 36.11 38.90
C LYS A 240 -18.29 34.97 38.16
N LYS A 241 -17.57 33.96 37.66
CA LYS A 241 -18.09 32.85 36.83
C LYS A 241 -18.86 33.33 35.60
N GLN A 242 -18.42 34.45 35.03
CA GLN A 242 -19.01 35.07 33.84
C GLN A 242 -17.93 35.21 32.78
N ASN A 243 -18.33 35.30 31.50
CA ASN A 243 -17.36 35.59 30.45
C ASN A 243 -16.82 37.01 30.65
N TYR A 244 -15.52 37.23 30.45
CA TYR A 244 -14.93 38.56 30.60
C TYR A 244 -15.56 39.57 29.64
N LEU A 245 -16.02 39.13 28.46
CA LEU A 245 -16.74 39.96 27.49
C LEU A 245 -18.05 40.55 28.05
N ASP A 246 -18.66 39.91 29.04
CA ASP A 246 -19.92 40.33 29.65
C ASP A 246 -19.70 41.19 30.91
N ILE A 247 -18.44 41.40 31.32
CA ILE A 247 -18.10 42.11 32.56
C ILE A 247 -17.49 43.45 32.22
N PRO A 248 -18.23 44.57 32.36
CA PRO A 248 -17.60 45.88 32.29
C PRO A 248 -16.60 46.03 33.44
N ILE A 249 -15.41 46.55 33.13
CA ILE A 249 -14.35 46.77 34.10
C ILE A 249 -13.85 48.21 34.00
N VAL A 250 -13.55 48.81 35.15
CA VAL A 250 -12.92 50.13 35.26
C VAL A 250 -11.61 49.94 36.01
N PHE A 251 -10.53 50.46 35.44
CA PHE A 251 -9.21 50.48 36.05
C PHE A 251 -8.88 51.92 36.45
N GLU A 252 -8.61 52.15 37.73
CA GLU A 252 -8.26 53.46 38.27
C GLU A 252 -6.90 53.38 38.95
N ASN A 253 -6.10 54.45 38.85
CA ASN A 253 -4.81 54.59 39.53
C ASN A 253 -3.84 53.41 39.30
N VAL A 254 -3.80 52.86 38.07
CA VAL A 254 -2.91 51.74 37.72
C VAL A 254 -1.48 52.22 37.51
N ASN A 255 -0.54 51.57 38.20
CA ASN A 255 0.89 51.82 38.07
C ASN A 255 1.63 50.56 37.61
N PHE A 256 2.41 50.67 36.54
CA PHE A 256 3.29 49.60 36.06
C PHE A 256 4.71 49.82 36.58
N LEU A 257 5.18 48.93 37.45
CA LEU A 257 6.47 49.10 38.13
C LEU A 257 7.64 48.55 37.32
N ARG A 258 7.43 47.45 36.59
CA ARG A 258 8.48 46.78 35.81
C ARG A 258 7.88 46.06 34.62
N SER A 259 8.59 46.07 33.50
CA SER A 259 8.26 45.24 32.33
C SER A 259 8.83 43.83 32.48
N THR A 260 8.03 42.83 32.11
CA THR A 260 8.44 41.43 32.08
C THR A 260 8.97 41.07 30.69
N VAL A 261 10.19 40.52 30.60
CA VAL A 261 10.75 40.03 29.35
C VAL A 261 10.21 38.62 29.08
N LEU A 262 9.61 38.41 27.91
CA LEU A 262 9.11 37.12 27.46
C LEU A 262 10.19 36.36 26.68
N SER A 263 10.44 35.11 27.06
CA SER A 263 11.35 34.22 26.33
C SER A 263 10.55 33.17 25.56
N LYS A 264 11.05 32.82 24.36
CA LYS A 264 10.50 31.68 23.60
C LYS A 264 10.86 30.35 24.25
N GLN A 265 11.89 30.27 25.07
CA GLN A 265 12.39 28.99 25.58
C GLN A 265 11.84 28.66 26.97
N ASN A 266 11.53 29.69 27.77
CA ASN A 266 11.14 29.53 29.15
C ASN A 266 9.75 30.13 29.39
N PRO A 267 8.80 29.34 29.90
CA PRO A 267 7.52 29.88 30.34
C PRO A 267 7.72 30.79 31.57
N ILE A 268 6.80 31.73 31.74
CA ILE A 268 6.83 32.71 32.83
C ILE A 268 5.55 32.60 33.63
N ASP A 269 5.70 32.46 34.95
CA ASP A 269 4.58 32.47 35.87
C ASP A 269 4.32 33.90 36.37
N LEU A 270 3.08 34.34 36.20
CA LEU A 270 2.57 35.58 36.79
C LEU A 270 1.57 35.24 37.88
N THR A 271 1.83 35.73 39.08
CA THR A 271 0.87 35.68 40.18
C THR A 271 -0.06 36.88 40.09
N LEU A 272 -1.35 36.61 39.95
CA LEU A 272 -2.42 37.59 40.00
C LEU A 272 -3.09 37.49 41.36
N MET A 273 -3.27 38.62 42.04
CA MET A 273 -3.87 38.66 43.37
C MET A 273 -4.86 39.82 43.46
N ILE A 274 -5.99 39.59 44.14
CA ILE A 274 -6.98 40.62 44.45
C ILE A 274 -7.12 40.66 45.97
N GLN A 275 -6.78 41.80 46.56
CA GLN A 275 -7.02 42.05 47.98
C GLN A 275 -8.34 42.82 48.12
N LYS A 276 -9.25 42.33 48.96
CA LYS A 276 -10.43 43.11 49.36
C LYS A 276 -10.01 44.09 50.46
N GLY A 277 -10.29 45.37 50.24
CA GLY A 277 -10.25 46.41 51.27
C GLY A 277 -11.43 46.32 52.21
#